data_AF-A0A231V240-F1
#
_entry.id   AF-A0A231V240-F1
#
_cell.length_a   1.000
_cell.length_b   1.000
_cell.length_c   1.000
_cell.angle_alpha   90.00
_cell.angle_beta   90.00
_cell.angle_gamma   90.00
#
_symmetry.space_group_name_H-M   'P 1'
#
loop_
_entity.id
_entity.type
_entity.pdbx_description
1 polymer ?
#
loop_
_entity_poly.entity_id
_entity_poly.type
_entity_poly.pdbx_seq_one_letter_code
_entity_poly.pdbx_strand_id
1 'polypeptide(L)'
;MLVTQSLKLRKYQVLFAILFPMIGGITISDAYGRNLDADFVLNEMESKQQYAFVQGILLGLAYARFLADKPDETAMTCIQNWLNTDTEQRWRLIRNSFEKFGDKPPAVILHLLTNKECGE
;
A
#
# COMPACT_ATOMS: atom_id res chain seq x y z
N MET A 1 16.76 -19.03 19.43
CA MET A 1 16.51 -20.36 18.81
C MET A 1 15.98 -20.12 17.41
N LEU A 2 16.83 -20.28 16.39
CA LEU A 2 16.47 -20.16 14.97
C LEU A 2 16.28 -21.59 14.45
N VAL A 3 15.04 -22.00 14.22
CA VAL A 3 14.71 -23.28 13.59
C VAL A 3 14.37 -22.99 12.13
N THR A 4 15.37 -23.12 11.27
CA THR A 4 15.23 -23.19 9.81
C THR A 4 14.66 -24.55 9.44
N GLN A 5 13.35 -24.64 9.17
CA GLN A 5 12.78 -25.81 8.52
C GLN A 5 12.85 -25.64 7.00
N SER A 6 13.86 -26.27 6.40
CA SER A 6 13.93 -26.51 4.96
C SER A 6 12.87 -27.53 4.55
N LEU A 7 11.80 -27.11 3.87
CA LEU A 7 10.79 -27.99 3.30
C LEU A 7 11.40 -28.80 2.14
N LYS A 8 11.41 -30.13 2.29
CA LYS A 8 11.92 -31.12 1.33
C LYS A 8 11.07 -31.17 0.06
N LEU A 9 11.40 -30.38 -0.96
CA LEU A 9 10.80 -30.43 -2.31
C LEU A 9 11.56 -31.35 -3.29
N ARG A 10 12.22 -32.41 -2.80
CA ARG A 10 13.16 -33.23 -3.60
C ARG A 10 12.53 -34.39 -4.38
N LYS A 11 11.21 -34.61 -4.33
CA LYS A 11 10.58 -35.82 -4.91
C LYS A 11 9.67 -35.60 -6.13
N TYR A 12 9.43 -34.37 -6.56
CA TYR A 12 8.50 -34.06 -7.65
C TYR A 12 9.16 -33.49 -8.93
N GLN A 13 10.46 -33.71 -9.14
CA GLN A 13 11.22 -33.09 -10.23
C GLN A 13 11.40 -33.93 -11.52
N VAL A 14 10.88 -35.16 -11.62
CA VAL A 14 11.30 -36.08 -12.70
C VAL A 14 10.20 -36.44 -13.72
N LEU A 15 8.98 -35.90 -13.64
CA LEU A 15 7.86 -36.38 -14.49
C LEU A 15 7.26 -35.38 -15.50
N PHE A 16 7.90 -34.25 -15.79
CA PHE A 16 7.39 -33.28 -16.78
C PHE A 16 8.35 -32.99 -17.95
N ALA A 17 9.29 -33.89 -18.24
CA ALA A 17 10.34 -33.66 -19.23
C ALA A 17 10.06 -34.25 -20.63
N ILE A 18 8.85 -34.74 -20.93
CA ILE A 18 8.57 -35.36 -22.23
C ILE A 18 7.16 -34.98 -22.68
N LEU A 19 7.04 -33.84 -23.37
CA LEU A 19 5.98 -33.42 -24.31
C LEU A 19 5.79 -31.90 -24.22
N PHE A 20 6.64 -31.11 -24.88
CA PHE A 20 6.26 -29.84 -25.53
C PHE A 20 7.45 -29.29 -26.34
N PRO A 21 7.61 -29.68 -27.62
CA PRO A 21 8.54 -29.04 -28.53
C PRO A 21 7.81 -27.90 -29.24
N MET A 22 7.95 -26.65 -28.78
CA MET A 22 7.90 -25.43 -29.60
C MET A 22 8.46 -24.28 -28.76
N ILE A 23 9.75 -24.01 -28.95
CA ILE A 23 10.46 -22.88 -28.34
C ILE A 23 10.08 -21.65 -29.16
N GLY A 24 8.90 -21.08 -28.90
CA GLY A 24 8.64 -19.67 -29.12
C GLY A 24 9.09 -18.96 -27.85
N GLY A 25 10.13 -18.11 -27.96
CA GLY A 25 10.73 -17.43 -26.83
C GLY A 25 9.69 -16.70 -25.99
N ILE A 26 9.43 -17.20 -24.78
CA ILE A 26 8.73 -16.44 -23.75
C ILE A 26 9.73 -15.37 -23.31
N THR A 27 9.69 -14.21 -23.94
CA THR A 27 10.25 -13.02 -23.34
C THR A 27 9.42 -12.77 -22.09
N ILE A 28 9.96 -13.11 -20.93
CA ILE A 28 9.44 -12.64 -19.65
C ILE A 28 9.63 -11.13 -19.73
N SER A 29 8.58 -10.42 -20.12
CA SER A 29 8.56 -8.97 -20.02
C SER A 29 8.69 -8.68 -18.53
N ASP A 30 9.86 -8.23 -18.10
CA ASP A 30 10.02 -7.61 -16.79
C ASP A 30 9.04 -6.44 -16.76
N ALA A 31 7.86 -6.66 -16.19
CA ALA A 31 7.04 -5.58 -15.69
C ALA A 31 7.88 -4.98 -14.56
N TYR A 32 8.73 -4.00 -14.88
CA TYR A 32 9.38 -3.17 -13.89
C TYR A 32 8.26 -2.59 -13.03
N GLY A 33 8.05 -3.19 -11.86
CA GLY A 33 7.07 -2.73 -10.90
C GLY A 33 7.43 -1.29 -10.56
N ARG A 34 6.69 -0.34 -11.11
CA ARG A 34 6.80 1.06 -10.67
C ARG A 34 6.46 1.06 -9.18
N ASN A 35 7.38 1.56 -8.35
CA ASN A 35 7.10 1.73 -6.94
C ASN A 35 5.92 2.72 -6.82
N LEU A 36 4.86 2.29 -6.13
CA LEU A 36 3.72 3.15 -5.79
C LEU A 36 4.12 4.06 -4.62
N ASP A 37 5.05 4.96 -4.88
CA ASP A 37 5.52 5.98 -3.94
C ASP A 37 4.68 7.27 -4.03
N ALA A 38 4.96 8.22 -3.15
CA ALA A 38 4.21 9.47 -3.08
C ALA A 38 4.42 10.36 -4.31
N ASP A 39 5.60 10.31 -4.93
CA ASP A 39 5.89 11.06 -6.15
C ASP A 39 5.07 10.53 -7.34
N PHE A 40 4.99 9.21 -7.49
CA PHE A 40 4.13 8.57 -8.47
C PHE A 40 2.66 9.00 -8.31
N VAL A 41 2.15 9.06 -7.08
CA VAL A 41 0.77 9.50 -6.85
C VAL A 41 0.58 10.96 -7.30
N LEU A 42 1.50 11.86 -7.00
CA LEU A 42 1.35 13.27 -7.36
C LEU A 42 1.50 13.53 -8.87
N ASN A 43 2.45 12.87 -9.51
CA ASN A 43 2.88 13.22 -10.86
C ASN A 43 2.23 12.34 -11.94
N GLU A 44 1.85 11.10 -11.61
CA GLU A 44 1.39 10.11 -12.60
C GLU A 44 -0.12 9.79 -12.48
N MET A 45 -0.77 10.13 -11.37
CA MET A 45 -2.22 9.92 -11.20
C MET A 45 -3.01 11.21 -11.46
N GLU A 46 -4.19 11.07 -12.07
CA GLU A 46 -5.14 12.18 -12.18
C GLU A 46 -5.72 12.57 -10.81
N SER A 47 -6.16 13.81 -10.63
CA SER A 47 -6.68 14.31 -9.35
C SER A 47 -7.77 13.43 -8.71
N LYS A 48 -8.67 12.85 -9.53
CA LYS A 48 -9.71 11.93 -9.04
C LYS A 48 -9.12 10.60 -8.56
N GLN A 49 -8.12 10.09 -9.28
CA GLN A 49 -7.40 8.86 -8.90
C GLN A 49 -6.59 9.09 -7.63
N GLN A 50 -5.91 10.23 -7.50
CA GLN A 50 -5.20 10.63 -6.29
C GLN A 50 -6.13 10.62 -5.07
N TYR A 51 -7.29 11.27 -5.18
CA TYR A 51 -8.26 11.34 -4.09
C TYR A 51 -8.78 9.95 -3.69
N ALA A 52 -9.18 9.14 -4.68
CA ALA A 52 -9.67 7.78 -4.42
C ALA A 52 -8.58 6.88 -3.80
N PHE A 53 -7.33 7.01 -4.25
CA PHE A 53 -6.19 6.27 -3.73
C PHE A 53 -5.91 6.64 -2.26
N VAL A 54 -5.88 7.94 -1.94
CA VAL A 54 -5.71 8.43 -0.56
C VAL A 54 -6.86 7.94 0.33
N GLN A 55 -8.10 8.03 -0.14
CA GLN A 55 -9.25 7.53 0.63
C GLN A 55 -9.17 6.03 0.91
N GLY A 56 -8.74 5.22 -0.07
CA GLY A 56 -8.53 3.79 0.12
C GLY A 56 -7.51 3.48 1.22
N ILE A 57 -6.42 4.25 1.28
CA ILE A 57 -5.42 4.13 2.35
C ILE A 57 -6.02 4.50 3.71
N LEU A 58 -6.72 5.62 3.80
CA LEU A 58 -7.35 6.07 5.05
C LEU A 58 -8.34 5.03 5.59
N LEU A 59 -9.14 4.42 4.71
CA LEU A 59 -10.05 3.34 5.08
C LEU A 59 -9.29 2.12 5.62
N GLY A 60 -8.19 1.73 4.98
CA GLY A 60 -7.33 0.64 5.46
C GLY A 60 -6.70 0.92 6.81
N LEU A 61 -6.21 2.15 7.03
CA LEU A 61 -5.66 2.59 8.31
C LEU A 61 -6.73 2.61 9.42
N ALA A 62 -7.93 3.10 9.11
CA ALA A 62 -9.04 3.13 10.03
C ALA A 62 -9.45 1.71 10.47
N TYR A 63 -9.54 0.78 9.52
CA TYR A 63 -9.84 -0.62 9.82
C TYR A 63 -8.73 -1.29 10.66
N ALA A 64 -7.45 -1.02 10.34
CA ALA A 64 -6.34 -1.52 11.14
C ALA A 64 -6.41 -1.01 12.59
N ARG A 65 -6.79 0.25 12.79
CA ARG A 65 -6.95 0.86 14.12
C ARG A 65 -8.10 0.23 14.90
N PHE A 66 -9.26 0.03 14.25
CA PHE A 66 -10.40 -0.68 14.83
C PHE A 66 -10.03 -2.06 15.39
N LEU A 67 -9.24 -2.84 14.65
CA LEU A 67 -8.77 -4.14 15.11
C LEU A 67 -7.79 -4.03 16.29
N ALA A 68 -6.93 -3.01 16.31
CA ALA A 68 -5.94 -2.80 17.37
C ALA A 68 -6.58 -2.36 18.70
N ASP A 69 -7.65 -1.56 18.64
CA ASP A 69 -8.29 -0.97 19.83
C ASP A 69 -9.34 -1.86 20.50
N LYS A 70 -9.42 -3.14 20.10
CA LYS A 70 -10.42 -4.10 20.59
C LYS A 70 -11.84 -3.58 20.35
N PRO A 71 -12.36 -3.94 19.17
CA PRO A 71 -13.24 -3.12 18.33
C PRO A 71 -13.83 -1.87 19.01
N ASP A 72 -13.04 -0.79 19.06
CA ASP A 72 -13.51 0.56 19.36
C ASP A 72 -13.55 1.36 18.05
N GLU A 73 -14.70 1.96 17.75
CA GLU A 73 -14.90 2.75 16.53
C GLU A 73 -14.39 4.19 16.65
N THR A 74 -13.99 4.65 17.84
CA THR A 74 -13.60 6.04 18.10
C THR A 74 -12.46 6.49 17.19
N ALA A 75 -11.31 5.81 17.24
CA ALA A 75 -10.15 6.16 16.43
C ALA A 75 -10.37 5.86 14.94
N MET A 76 -11.11 4.79 14.63
CA MET A 76 -11.51 4.46 13.25
C MET A 76 -12.33 5.60 12.61
N THR A 77 -13.33 6.09 13.33
CA THR A 77 -14.22 7.18 12.88
C THR A 77 -13.44 8.47 12.70
N CYS A 78 -12.48 8.76 13.59
CA CYS A 78 -11.57 9.90 13.42
C CYS A 78 -10.79 9.80 12.10
N ILE A 79 -10.14 8.65 11.83
CA ILE A 79 -9.34 8.47 10.61
C ILE A 79 -10.20 8.53 9.34
N GLN A 80 -11.39 7.91 9.34
CA GLN A 80 -12.31 7.94 8.18
C GLN A 80 -12.78 9.36 7.85
N ASN A 81 -13.05 10.17 8.88
CA ASN A 81 -13.55 11.53 8.70
C ASN A 81 -12.43 12.56 8.56
N TRP A 82 -11.17 12.20 8.83
CA TRP A 82 -10.04 13.10 8.87
C TRP A 82 -9.90 13.96 7.60
N LEU A 83 -10.11 13.36 6.42
CA LEU A 83 -10.05 14.09 5.16
C LEU A 83 -11.26 14.99 4.90
N ASN A 84 -12.40 14.72 5.55
CA ASN A 84 -13.67 15.41 5.30
C ASN A 84 -13.90 16.62 6.22
N THR A 85 -13.24 16.68 7.38
CA THR A 85 -13.42 17.78 8.35
C THR A 85 -12.90 19.12 7.82
N ASP A 86 -11.79 19.13 7.09
CA ASP A 86 -11.16 20.34 6.52
C ASP A 86 -10.55 20.04 5.14
N THR A 87 -11.36 19.53 4.22
CA THR A 87 -10.90 18.89 2.96
C THR A 87 -9.81 19.65 2.22
N GLU A 88 -9.95 20.97 2.03
CA GLU A 88 -8.93 21.74 1.30
C GLU A 88 -7.59 21.84 2.05
N GLN A 89 -7.64 22.06 3.37
CA GLN A 89 -6.44 22.17 4.21
C GLN A 89 -5.75 20.82 4.34
N ARG A 90 -6.53 19.75 4.54
CA ARG A 90 -6.05 18.37 4.60
C ARG A 90 -5.41 17.95 3.30
N TRP A 91 -6.05 18.26 2.18
CA TRP A 91 -5.50 17.96 0.86
C TRP A 91 -4.22 18.74 0.57
N ARG A 92 -4.12 20.00 1.00
CA ARG A 92 -2.88 20.78 0.93
C ARG A 92 -1.76 20.15 1.77
N LEU A 93 -2.08 19.72 2.99
CA LEU A 93 -1.12 19.04 3.87
C LEU A 93 -0.61 17.73 3.25
N ILE A 94 -1.50 16.93 2.66
CA ILE A 94 -1.13 15.69 1.96
C ILE A 94 -0.17 15.99 0.81
N ARG A 95 -0.54 16.91 -0.09
CA ARG A 95 0.32 17.26 -1.24
C ARG A 95 1.69 17.75 -0.81
N ASN A 96 1.74 18.69 0.13
CA ASN A 96 3.02 19.20 0.65
C ASN A 96 3.88 18.08 1.28
N SER A 97 3.24 17.10 1.93
CA SER A 97 3.94 15.96 2.53
C SER A 97 4.43 14.98 1.47
N PHE A 98 3.64 14.73 0.43
CA PHE A 98 4.03 13.87 -0.68
C PHE A 98 5.16 14.50 -1.49
N GLU A 99 5.13 15.81 -1.76
CA GLU A 99 6.24 16.53 -2.40
C GLU A 99 7.53 16.44 -1.57
N LYS A 100 7.43 16.58 -0.25
CA LYS A 100 8.58 16.51 0.65
C LYS A 100 9.16 15.10 0.78
N PHE A 101 8.33 14.08 0.67
CA PHE A 101 8.68 12.67 0.93
C PHE A 101 8.31 11.78 -0.26
N GLY A 102 8.59 12.24 -1.48
CA GLY A 102 8.16 11.60 -2.72
C GLY A 102 8.59 10.14 -2.87
N ASP A 103 9.76 9.78 -2.32
CA ASP A 103 10.31 8.43 -2.37
C ASP A 103 9.72 7.45 -1.33
N LYS A 104 8.77 7.91 -0.50
CA LYS A 104 8.18 7.11 0.57
C LYS A 104 6.82 6.53 0.18
N PRO A 105 6.43 5.38 0.76
CA PRO A 105 5.08 4.85 0.58
C PRO A 105 4.02 5.83 1.10
N PRO A 106 2.99 6.17 0.30
CA PRO A 106 1.92 7.08 0.69
C PRO A 106 1.24 6.70 2.01
N ALA A 107 1.07 5.40 2.26
CA ALA A 107 0.46 4.89 3.48
C ALA A 107 1.24 5.23 4.75
N VAL A 108 2.57 5.26 4.68
CA VAL A 108 3.42 5.64 5.83
C VAL A 108 3.25 7.13 6.14
N ILE A 109 3.24 7.98 5.11
CA ILE A 109 3.03 9.42 5.28
C ILE A 109 1.64 9.68 5.87
N LEU A 110 0.60 9.07 5.29
CA LEU A 110 -0.78 9.25 5.75
C LEU A 110 -0.97 8.74 7.17
N HIS A 111 -0.36 7.62 7.55
CA HIS A 111 -0.37 7.12 8.93
C HIS A 111 0.23 8.15 9.90
N LEU A 112 1.39 8.75 9.57
CA LEU A 112 1.99 9.77 10.44
C LEU A 112 1.10 11.01 10.59
N LEU A 113 0.46 11.45 9.49
CA LEU A 113 -0.44 12.61 9.51
C LEU A 113 -1.68 12.35 10.36
N THR A 114 -2.32 11.19 10.20
CA THR A 114 -3.54 10.87 10.96
C THR A 114 -3.24 10.49 12.40
N ASN A 115 -2.14 9.79 12.68
CA ASN A 115 -1.78 9.37 14.04
C ASN A 115 -1.47 10.56 14.97
N LYS A 116 -1.05 11.70 14.41
CA LYS A 116 -0.87 12.93 15.17
C LYS A 116 -2.18 13.46 15.79
N GLU A 117 -3.32 13.13 15.20
CA GLU A 117 -4.64 13.70 15.57
C GLU A 117 -5.64 12.66 16.05
N CYS A 118 -5.55 11.42 15.54
CA CYS A 118 -6.45 10.31 15.85
C CYS A 118 -5.76 9.20 16.67
N GLY A 119 -4.51 9.41 17.11
CA GLY A 119 -3.67 8.39 17.74
C GLY A 119 -3.68 8.36 19.27
N GLU A 120 -4.53 9.16 19.92
CA GLU A 120 -4.73 9.10 21.38
C GLU A 120 -5.56 7.88 21.80
#